data_AF-A0A258V7G9-F1
#
_entry.id   AF-A0A258V7G9-F1
#
_cell.length_a   1.000
_cell.length_b   1.000
_cell.length_c   1.000
_cell.angle_alpha   90.00
_cell.angle_beta   90.00
_cell.angle_gamma   90.00
#
_symmetry.space_group_name_H-M   'P 1'
#
loop_
_entity.id
_entity.type
_entity.pdbx_description
1 polymer ?
#
loop_
_entity_poly.entity_id
_entity_poly.type
_entity_poly.pdbx_seq_one_letter_code
_entity_poly.pdbx_strand_id
1 'polypeptide(L)'
;HEPQRIQAVYDRYKNSLTEIKKRLGLEKYFEIMKDIESSEADSLVHNRHDSNRVWIQKLLKHYYDPMYLSSLERRKASVLIKAPTEEIKSFLAQ
;
A
#
# COMPACT_ATOMS: atom_id res chain seq x y z
N HIS A 1 -9.88 17.15 18.24
CA HIS A 1 -9.32 18.21 17.36
C HIS A 1 -8.68 17.58 16.13
N GLU A 2 -8.60 18.30 15.00
CA GLU A 2 -8.11 17.75 13.72
C GLU A 2 -6.69 17.14 13.78
N PRO A 3 -5.70 17.76 14.46
CA PRO A 3 -4.35 17.17 14.58
C PRO A 3 -4.32 15.80 15.29
N GLN A 4 -5.18 15.61 16.30
CA GLN A 4 -5.29 14.34 17.02
C GLN A 4 -5.84 13.22 16.14
N ARG A 5 -6.71 13.55 15.18
CA ARG A 5 -7.27 12.57 14.23
C ARG A 5 -6.21 12.13 13.22
N ILE A 6 -5.43 13.08 12.70
CA ILE A 6 -4.31 12.80 11.80
C ILE A 6 -3.31 11.87 12.50
N GLN A 7 -2.86 12.25 13.71
CA GLN A 7 -1.94 11.43 14.50
C GLN A 7 -2.45 10.00 14.70
N ALA A 8 -3.72 9.85 15.11
CA ALA A 8 -4.33 8.55 15.34
C ALA A 8 -4.41 7.67 14.07
N VAL A 9 -4.54 8.29 12.89
CA VAL A 9 -4.52 7.57 11.60
C VAL A 9 -3.11 7.06 11.30
N TYR A 10 -2.11 7.93 11.41
CA TYR A 10 -0.72 7.57 11.14
C TYR A 10 -0.17 6.55 12.13
N ASP A 11 -0.56 6.62 13.41
CA ASP A 11 -0.23 5.59 14.40
C ASP A 11 -0.76 4.21 13.99
N ARG A 12 -1.98 4.14 13.43
CA ARG A 12 -2.51 2.87 12.88
C ARG A 12 -1.70 2.37 11.67
N TYR A 13 -1.21 3.26 10.82
CA TYR A 13 -0.33 2.88 9.70
C TYR A 13 1.01 2.33 10.20
N LYS A 14 1.65 3.01 11.16
CA LYS A 14 2.93 2.59 11.78
C LYS A 14 2.78 1.24 12.49
N ASN A 15 1.68 1.04 13.21
CA ASN A 15 1.37 -0.25 13.85
C ASN A 15 1.18 -1.36 12.81
N SER A 16 0.39 -1.10 11.76
CA SER A 16 0.16 -2.08 10.69
C SER A 16 1.45 -2.44 9.95
N LEU A 17 2.36 -1.49 9.74
CA LEU A 17 3.68 -1.74 9.17
C LEU A 17 4.54 -2.64 10.09
N THR A 18 4.43 -2.45 11.40
CA THR A 18 5.14 -3.26 12.40
C THR A 18 4.69 -4.73 12.38
N GLU A 19 3.38 -4.98 12.25
CA GLU A 19 2.82 -6.34 12.15
C GLU A 19 3.40 -7.14 10.97
N ILE A 20 3.72 -6.47 9.86
CA ILE A 20 4.25 -7.12 8.65
C ILE A 20 5.78 -7.15 8.57
N LYS A 21 6.49 -6.55 9.54
CA LYS A 21 7.95 -6.36 9.56
C LYS A 21 8.74 -7.63 9.26
N LYS A 22 8.34 -8.78 9.83
CA LYS A 22 9.06 -10.05 9.66
C LYS A 22 9.09 -10.52 8.19
N ARG A 23 7.97 -10.35 7.48
CA ARG A 23 7.86 -10.75 6.06
C ARG A 23 8.43 -9.69 5.13
N LEU A 24 8.27 -8.42 5.48
CA LEU A 24 8.75 -7.28 4.69
C LEU A 24 10.29 -7.16 4.70
N GLY A 25 10.93 -7.54 5.81
CA GLY A 25 12.37 -7.38 6.02
C GLY A 25 12.72 -6.02 6.65
N LEU A 26 13.83 -5.98 7.39
CA LEU A 26 14.21 -4.81 8.20
C LEU A 26 14.52 -3.57 7.35
N GLU A 27 15.24 -3.73 6.25
CA GLU A 27 15.62 -2.61 5.38
C GLU A 27 14.38 -1.87 4.83
N LYS A 28 13.45 -2.63 4.23
CA LYS A 28 12.20 -2.07 3.69
C LYS A 28 11.27 -1.56 4.77
N TYR A 29 11.25 -2.20 5.95
CA TYR A 29 10.51 -1.68 7.10
C TYR A 29 10.99 -0.27 7.48
N PHE A 30 12.30 -0.05 7.64
CA PHE A 30 12.82 1.27 8.03
C PHE A 30 12.61 2.31 6.94
N GLU A 31 12.79 1.94 5.67
CA GLU A 31 12.56 2.82 4.54
C GLU A 31 11.11 3.33 4.51
N ILE A 32 10.14 2.42 4.62
CA ILE A 32 8.71 2.74 4.58
C ILE A 32 8.27 3.47 5.86
N MET A 33 8.81 3.12 7.04
CA MET A 33 8.50 3.81 8.29
C MET A 33 8.88 5.30 8.20
N LYS A 34 10.08 5.59 7.68
CA LYS A 34 10.55 6.97 7.48
C LYS A 34 9.64 7.77 6.53
N ASP A 35 9.16 7.14 5.45
CA ASP A 35 8.25 7.78 4.51
C ASP A 35 6.87 8.08 5.16
N ILE A 36 6.39 7.18 6.03
CA ILE A 36 5.15 7.39 6.81
C ILE A 36 5.32 8.56 7.77
N GLU A 37 6.40 8.61 8.55
CA GLU A 37 6.70 9.70 9.48
C GLU A 37 6.84 11.06 8.77
N SER A 38 7.48 11.07 7.60
CA SER A 38 7.60 12.28 6.77
C SER A 38 6.22 12.75 6.28
N SER A 39 5.37 11.82 5.85
CA SER A 39 4.02 12.14 5.39
C SER A 39 3.10 12.59 6.54
N GLU A 40 3.30 12.06 7.75
CA GLU A 40 2.62 12.48 8.97
C GLU A 40 2.93 13.95 9.28
N ALA A 41 4.21 14.32 9.25
CA ALA A 41 4.64 15.71 9.44
C ALA A 41 4.04 16.65 8.38
N ASP A 42 4.07 16.27 7.10
CA ASP A 42 3.45 17.03 6.02
C ASP A 42 1.94 17.22 6.23
N SER A 43 1.25 16.17 6.66
CA SER A 43 -0.18 16.18 6.91
C SER A 43 -0.54 17.09 8.08
N LEU A 44 0.25 17.08 9.16
CA LEU A 44 0.01 17.92 10.34
C LEU A 44 0.26 19.41 10.06
N VAL A 45 1.27 19.74 9.26
CA VAL A 45 1.67 21.14 9.00
C VAL A 45 0.86 21.75 7.85
N HIS A 46 0.66 21.00 6.76
CA HIS A 46 0.14 21.53 5.51
C HIS A 46 -1.25 21.00 5.14
N ASN A 47 -1.79 20.06 5.91
CA ASN A 47 -3.03 19.33 5.57
C ASN A 47 -2.99 18.72 4.16
N ARG A 48 -1.82 18.18 3.78
CA ARG A 48 -1.57 17.51 2.49
C ARG A 48 -1.29 16.03 2.71
N HIS A 49 -1.72 15.21 1.75
CA HIS A 49 -1.59 13.76 1.83
C HIS A 49 -0.91 13.14 0.59
N ASP A 50 -0.44 13.97 -0.35
CA ASP A 50 0.17 13.47 -1.59
C ASP A 50 1.44 12.65 -1.34
N SER A 51 2.20 12.99 -0.29
CA SER A 51 3.38 12.24 0.14
C SER A 51 3.06 10.80 0.55
N ASN A 52 1.81 10.50 0.93
CA ASN A 52 1.41 9.13 1.24
C ASN A 52 1.56 8.16 0.07
N ARG A 53 1.49 8.66 -1.17
CA ARG A 53 1.64 7.82 -2.37
C ARG A 53 2.98 7.08 -2.40
N VAL A 54 4.03 7.68 -1.84
CA VAL A 54 5.38 7.10 -1.85
C VAL A 54 5.41 5.78 -1.07
N TRP A 55 5.00 5.79 0.19
CA TRP A 55 5.04 4.60 1.03
C TRP A 55 3.99 3.55 0.60
N ILE A 56 2.85 3.99 0.07
CA ILE A 56 1.82 3.09 -0.49
C ILE A 56 2.39 2.31 -1.68
N GLN A 57 3.05 2.98 -2.63
CA GLN A 57 3.65 2.31 -3.79
C GLN A 57 4.72 1.30 -3.38
N LYS A 58 5.56 1.63 -2.39
CA LYS A 58 6.56 0.70 -1.86
C LYS A 58 5.92 -0.53 -1.22
N LEU A 59 4.85 -0.37 -0.43
CA LEU A 59 4.12 -1.50 0.15
C LEU A 59 3.47 -2.39 -0.92
N LEU A 60 2.88 -1.81 -1.96
CA LEU A 60 2.32 -2.59 -3.07
C LEU A 60 3.39 -3.44 -3.72
N LYS A 61 4.49 -2.81 -4.14
CA LYS A 61 5.58 -3.48 -4.86
C LYS A 61 6.28 -4.56 -4.02
N HIS A 62 6.54 -4.29 -2.75
CA HIS A 62 7.44 -5.10 -1.94
C HIS A 62 6.73 -6.08 -0.98
N TYR A 63 5.43 -5.89 -0.73
CA TYR A 63 4.68 -6.75 0.20
C TYR A 63 3.45 -7.36 -0.45
N TYR A 64 2.56 -6.54 -1.00
CA TYR A 64 1.26 -7.01 -1.46
C TYR A 64 1.32 -7.72 -2.81
N ASP A 65 1.99 -7.15 -3.82
CA ASP A 65 2.05 -7.72 -5.17
C ASP A 65 2.66 -9.13 -5.17
N PRO A 66 3.81 -9.40 -4.51
CA PRO A 66 4.36 -10.76 -4.45
C PRO A 66 3.42 -11.76 -3.75
N MET A 67 2.70 -11.31 -2.72
CA MET A 67 1.72 -12.14 -2.00
C MET A 67 0.50 -12.47 -2.87
N TYR A 68 0.02 -11.52 -3.67
CA TYR A 68 -1.08 -11.74 -4.60
C TYR A 68 -0.68 -12.65 -5.76
N LEU A 69 0.49 -12.44 -6.36
CA LEU A 69 1.01 -13.28 -7.45
C LEU A 69 1.13 -14.75 -7.03
N SER A 70 1.80 -15.01 -5.90
CA SER A 70 1.93 -16.36 -5.36
C SER A 70 0.59 -17.01 -4.99
N SER A 71 -0.41 -16.20 -4.59
CA SER A 71 -1.75 -16.70 -4.28
C SER A 71 -2.54 -17.07 -5.52
N LEU A 72 -2.37 -16.33 -6.63
CA LEU A 72 -2.97 -16.65 -7.93
C LEU A 72 -2.37 -17.94 -8.51
N GLU A 73 -1.04 -18.08 -8.47
CA GLU A 73 -0.33 -19.29 -8.91
C GLU A 73 -0.82 -20.53 -8.14
N ARG A 74 -0.92 -20.43 -6.80
CA ARG A 74 -1.38 -21.54 -5.95
C ARG A 74 -2.80 -21.99 -6.25
N ARG A 75 -3.70 -21.07 -6.61
CA ARG A 75 -5.11 -21.38 -6.90
C ARG A 75 -5.34 -21.92 -8.32
N LYS A 76 -4.31 -21.94 -9.17
CA LYS A 76 -4.43 -22.25 -10.62
C LYS A 76 -5.60 -21.51 -11.26
N ALA A 77 -5.80 -20.25 -10.87
CA ALA A 77 -6.93 -19.46 -11.35
C ALA A 77 -6.82 -19.30 -12.88
N SER A 78 -7.87 -19.68 -13.61
CA SER A 78 -7.93 -19.46 -15.05
C SER A 78 -8.14 -17.97 -15.29
N VAL A 79 -7.11 -17.31 -15.82
CA VAL A 79 -7.21 -15.90 -16.24
C VAL A 79 -7.94 -15.89 -17.58
N LEU A 80 -9.21 -15.50 -17.57
CA LEU A 80 -10.04 -15.41 -18.79
C LEU A 80 -9.55 -14.29 -19.73
N ILE A 81 -9.07 -13.18 -19.16
CA ILE A 81 -8.53 -12.03 -19.91
C ILE A 81 -7.53 -11.24 -19.06
N LYS A 82 -6.45 -10.75 -19.69
CA LYS A 82 -5.47 -9.82 -19.10
C LYS A 82 -5.18 -8.72 -20.12
N ALA A 83 -5.80 -7.55 -19.94
CA ALA A 83 -5.76 -6.46 -20.91
C ALA A 83 -5.92 -5.09 -20.21
N PRO A 84 -5.69 -3.96 -20.91
CA PRO A 84 -6.03 -2.63 -20.42
C PRO A 84 -7.51 -2.49 -20.04
N THR A 85 -7.81 -1.47 -19.24
CA THR A 85 -9.15 -1.25 -18.67
C THR A 85 -10.27 -1.22 -19.72
N GLU A 86 -10.05 -0.60 -20.87
CA GLU A 86 -11.07 -0.50 -21.93
C GLU A 86 -11.42 -1.86 -22.55
N GLU A 87 -10.44 -2.75 -22.72
CA GLU A 87 -10.66 -4.11 -23.21
C GLU A 87 -11.37 -4.98 -22.16
N ILE A 88 -11.05 -4.79 -20.87
CA ILE A 88 -11.77 -5.47 -19.78
C ILE A 88 -13.24 -5.04 -19.74
N LYS A 89 -13.53 -3.74 -19.87
CA LYS A 89 -14.92 -3.24 -19.93
C LYS A 89 -15.69 -3.88 -21.09
N SER A 90 -15.04 -3.98 -22.25
CA SER A 90 -15.63 -4.58 -23.44
C SER A 90 -15.92 -6.07 -23.26
N PHE A 91 -15.04 -6.81 -22.58
CA PHE A 91 -15.25 -8.22 -22.23
C PHE A 91 -16.42 -8.44 -21.25
N LEU A 92 -16.57 -7.56 -20.24
CA LEU A 92 -17.64 -7.67 -19.23
C LEU A 92 -19.04 -7.27 -19.74
N ALA A 93 -19.11 -6.56 -20.88
CA ALA A 93 -20.36 -6.13 -21.49
C ALA A 93 -20.97 -7.16 -22.46
N GLN A 94 -20.29 -8.29 -22.68
CA GLN A 94 -20.76 -9.44 -23.47
C GLN A 94 -21.49 -10.44 -22.58
#